data_AF-A0A7R9ZWI3-F1
#
_entry.id   AF-A0A7R9ZWI3-F1
#
_cell.length_a   1.000
_cell.length_b   1.000
_cell.length_c   1.000
_cell.angle_alpha   90.00
_cell.angle_beta   90.00
_cell.angle_gamma   90.00
#
_symmetry.space_group_name_H-M   'P 1'
#
loop_
_entity.id
_entity.type
_entity.pdbx_description
1 polymer ?
#
loop_
_entity_poly.entity_id
_entity_poly.type
_entity_poly.pdbx_seq_one_letter_code
_entity_poly.pdbx_strand_id
1 'polypeptide(L)'
;AGMPPEELLRRFRAEVRTAELAHAFPSGFGTSFFVDITIPLASQYPWFINAWQAPLVRNLSGKEQVLYNVAEECIFGLPPFANMSQPTWEEAADRLIYVAHNMRQLDFGSAPFFGEVTAVFRTPYVQDMVLIAAVDTGMFEMVCNASALDNRSLPPLPFTKAGCNGWNPPVVGTLEHFDHTIVANLGAWSKVLNSTVEEVAVQLFSRSAFAGNYLHLPKAGMVELSQYYEANILGNPRLPEGVSFLIGSFYELFGTDPGRELQLLADRYSWPLVWALSAKTSKPSTRVGAGNRLEGFEAALSMSSFPGNQRVLDPEVLGSQALNATLPAGARAAFLQVWEQVLNRRRFPFPIAPEQWLRWWAALASSQARLAPLTALAGCSQELCVGTMATTGECVCTQTDAIVV
;
A
#
# COMPACT_ATOMS: atom_id res chain seq x y z
N ALA A 1 -6.14 30.25 -16.36
CA ALA A 1 -5.35 30.97 -15.34
C ALA A 1 -4.83 29.94 -14.34
N GLY A 2 -3.58 30.04 -13.89
CA GLY A 2 -3.02 29.13 -12.88
C GLY A 2 -3.69 29.30 -11.52
N MET A 3 -3.71 28.25 -10.71
CA MET A 3 -4.19 28.27 -9.32
C MET A 3 -3.21 29.08 -8.44
N PRO A 4 -3.69 30.00 -7.59
CA PRO A 4 -2.82 30.71 -6.64
C PRO A 4 -2.09 29.75 -5.68
N PRO A 5 -0.86 30.07 -5.22
CA PRO A 5 -0.09 29.20 -4.34
C PRO A 5 -0.82 28.79 -3.04
N GLU A 6 -1.55 29.72 -2.43
CA GLU A 6 -2.29 29.48 -1.18
C GLU A 6 -3.43 28.47 -1.41
N GLU A 7 -4.11 28.58 -2.55
CA GLU A 7 -5.18 27.66 -2.95
C GLU A 7 -4.62 26.28 -3.31
N LEU A 8 -3.46 26.23 -3.98
CA LEU A 8 -2.75 24.99 -4.27
C LEU A 8 -2.39 24.25 -2.99
N LEU A 9 -1.78 24.95 -2.02
CA LEU A 9 -1.40 24.35 -0.75
C LEU A 9 -2.63 23.93 0.06
N ARG A 10 -3.69 24.75 0.10
CA ARG A 10 -4.95 24.38 0.75
C ARG A 10 -5.56 23.11 0.17
N ARG A 11 -5.58 22.99 -1.17
CA ARG A 11 -6.05 21.78 -1.85
C ARG A 11 -5.12 20.59 -1.58
N PHE A 12 -3.81 20.78 -1.61
CA PHE A 12 -2.84 19.71 -1.33
C PHE A 12 -3.04 19.14 0.07
N ARG A 13 -3.24 19.99 1.08
CA ARG A 13 -3.57 19.56 2.46
C ARG A 13 -4.86 18.76 2.53
N ALA A 14 -5.88 19.14 1.78
CA ALA A 14 -7.13 18.39 1.73
C ALA A 14 -6.93 17.00 1.09
N GLU A 15 -6.13 16.91 0.02
CA GLU A 15 -5.79 15.63 -0.60
C GLU A 15 -4.95 14.76 0.35
N VAL A 16 -4.03 15.33 1.13
CA VAL A 16 -3.25 14.57 2.11
C VAL A 16 -4.14 13.91 3.16
N ARG A 17 -5.16 14.62 3.65
CA ARG A 17 -6.14 14.05 4.58
C ARG A 17 -7.06 13.00 3.96
N THR A 18 -7.18 12.97 2.64
CA THR A 18 -8.13 12.08 1.94
C THR A 18 -7.45 10.87 1.31
N ALA A 19 -6.16 10.97 0.98
CA ALA A 19 -5.41 9.91 0.36
C ALA A 19 -5.38 8.65 1.23
N GLU A 20 -5.34 7.50 0.56
CA GLU A 20 -5.43 6.20 1.23
C GLU A 20 -4.20 5.96 2.09
N LEU A 21 -4.45 5.42 3.29
CA LEU A 21 -3.46 4.85 4.18
C LEU A 21 -3.36 3.35 3.91
N ALA A 22 -2.39 2.96 3.08
CA ALA A 22 -2.29 1.62 2.53
C ALA A 22 -1.12 0.82 3.13
N HIS A 23 -1.42 -0.32 3.76
CA HIS A 23 -0.41 -1.26 4.25
C HIS A 23 -0.48 -2.57 3.46
N ALA A 24 0.59 -2.89 2.74
CA ALA A 24 0.70 -4.14 2.01
C ALA A 24 1.39 -5.22 2.85
N PHE A 25 0.81 -6.42 2.84
CA PHE A 25 1.22 -7.54 3.66
C PHE A 25 1.08 -8.89 2.91
N PRO A 26 1.86 -9.91 3.29
CA PRO A 26 1.81 -11.22 2.65
C PRO A 26 0.47 -11.93 2.88
N SER A 27 -0.01 -12.67 1.88
CA SER A 27 -1.22 -13.50 2.03
C SER A 27 -1.00 -14.64 3.05
N GLY A 28 0.21 -15.16 3.14
CA GLY A 28 0.56 -16.25 4.05
C GLY A 28 2.02 -16.20 4.51
N PHE A 29 2.37 -17.10 5.43
CA PHE A 29 3.73 -17.13 5.97
C PHE A 29 4.76 -17.50 4.91
N GLY A 30 5.83 -16.71 4.81
CA GLY A 30 6.95 -16.97 3.91
C GLY A 30 6.66 -16.67 2.43
N THR A 31 5.55 -15.97 2.11
CA THR A 31 5.26 -15.50 0.75
C THR A 31 5.91 -14.14 0.44
N SER A 32 6.28 -13.38 1.47
CA SER A 32 7.03 -12.13 1.39
C SER A 32 8.37 -12.22 2.13
N PHE A 33 9.27 -11.30 1.82
CA PHE A 33 10.52 -11.12 2.57
C PHE A 33 10.31 -10.41 3.91
N PHE A 34 9.17 -9.77 4.09
CA PHE A 34 8.76 -9.18 5.35
C PHE A 34 8.02 -10.19 6.23
N VAL A 35 8.31 -10.16 7.52
CA VAL A 35 7.56 -10.90 8.54
C VAL A 35 6.52 -9.96 9.11
N ASP A 36 5.32 -10.03 8.56
CA ASP A 36 4.21 -9.13 8.88
C ASP A 36 2.91 -9.90 9.16
N ILE A 37 1.81 -9.17 9.38
CA ILE A 37 0.46 -9.71 9.36
C ILE A 37 0.21 -10.51 8.07
N THR A 38 -0.66 -11.51 8.16
CA THR A 38 -1.08 -12.36 7.03
C THR A 38 -2.59 -12.56 7.07
N ILE A 39 -3.19 -13.12 6.02
CA ILE A 39 -4.64 -13.44 6.01
C ILE A 39 -5.03 -14.33 7.21
N PRO A 40 -4.26 -15.40 7.55
CA PRO A 40 -4.53 -16.18 8.75
C PRO A 40 -4.47 -15.38 10.05
N LEU A 41 -3.50 -14.47 10.20
CA LEU A 41 -3.38 -13.66 11.42
C LEU A 41 -4.48 -12.61 11.51
N ALA A 42 -4.81 -11.93 10.40
CA ALA A 42 -5.94 -10.99 10.34
C ALA A 42 -7.27 -11.66 10.68
N SER A 43 -7.42 -12.97 10.42
CA SER A 43 -8.58 -13.76 10.81
C SER A 43 -8.58 -14.21 12.28
N GLN A 44 -7.45 -14.17 12.97
CA GLN A 44 -7.33 -14.69 14.34
C GLN A 44 -7.45 -13.60 15.39
N TYR A 45 -6.99 -12.39 15.08
CA TYR A 45 -6.93 -11.29 16.03
C TYR A 45 -8.02 -10.25 15.74
N PRO A 46 -8.63 -9.64 16.78
CA PRO A 46 -9.62 -8.57 16.60
C PRO A 46 -8.98 -7.18 16.42
N TRP A 47 -7.68 -7.12 16.13
CA TRP A 47 -6.93 -5.91 15.80
C TRP A 47 -5.88 -6.22 14.73
N PHE A 48 -5.48 -5.18 14.00
CA PHE A 48 -4.43 -5.26 12.99
C PHE A 48 -3.07 -5.31 13.68
N ILE A 49 -2.47 -6.50 13.76
CA ILE A 49 -1.14 -6.67 14.36
C ILE A 49 -0.06 -6.02 13.50
N ASN A 50 1.00 -5.55 14.14
CA ASN A 50 2.12 -4.91 13.46
C ASN A 50 3.27 -5.90 13.14
N ALA A 51 4.30 -5.38 12.48
CA ALA A 51 5.48 -6.15 12.07
C ALA A 51 6.27 -6.71 13.27
N TRP A 52 6.14 -6.18 14.48
CA TRP A 52 6.82 -6.71 15.68
C TRP A 52 6.02 -7.83 16.35
N GLN A 53 4.69 -7.74 16.36
CA GLN A 53 3.81 -8.74 16.94
C GLN A 53 3.74 -10.01 16.09
N ALA A 54 3.71 -9.90 14.76
CA ALA A 54 3.59 -11.06 13.86
C ALA A 54 4.72 -12.11 14.04
N PRO A 55 6.02 -11.73 14.16
CA PRO A 55 7.09 -12.64 14.52
C PRO A 55 6.89 -13.34 15.87
N LEU A 56 6.37 -12.64 16.89
CA LEU A 56 6.15 -13.21 18.23
C LEU A 56 5.12 -14.34 18.20
N VAL A 57 4.02 -14.17 17.45
CA VAL A 57 3.01 -15.23 17.24
C VAL A 57 3.63 -16.49 16.62
N ARG A 58 4.70 -16.32 15.84
CA ARG A 58 5.41 -17.39 15.13
C ARG A 58 6.64 -17.90 15.88
N ASN A 59 6.90 -17.40 17.09
CA ASN A 59 8.11 -17.69 17.86
C ASN A 59 9.41 -17.42 17.06
N LEU A 60 9.42 -16.34 16.27
CA LEU A 60 10.58 -15.84 15.53
C LEU A 60 11.28 -14.74 16.33
N SER A 61 12.61 -14.63 16.18
CA SER A 61 13.37 -13.55 16.83
C SER A 61 13.17 -12.21 16.13
N GLY A 62 13.19 -11.11 16.89
CA GLY A 62 13.14 -9.73 16.35
C GLY A 62 14.43 -9.27 15.65
N LYS A 63 15.47 -10.11 15.58
CA LYS A 63 16.80 -9.73 15.02
C LYS A 63 16.77 -9.30 13.55
N GLU A 64 15.75 -9.66 12.80
CA GLU A 64 15.63 -9.28 11.39
C GLU A 64 15.09 -7.85 11.20
N GLN A 65 14.68 -7.19 12.29
CA GLN A 65 13.95 -5.92 12.29
C GLN A 65 14.76 -4.74 12.83
N VAL A 66 16.10 -4.86 12.83
CA VAL A 66 17.00 -3.81 13.35
C VAL A 66 16.73 -2.44 12.72
N LEU A 67 16.52 -2.40 11.40
CA LEU A 67 16.25 -1.15 10.68
C LEU A 67 14.95 -0.48 11.12
N TYR A 68 13.90 -1.27 11.40
CA TYR A 68 12.65 -0.73 11.92
C TYR A 68 12.85 -0.12 13.30
N ASN A 69 13.58 -0.82 14.18
CA ASN A 69 13.83 -0.35 15.54
C ASN A 69 14.60 0.98 15.55
N VAL A 70 15.63 1.10 14.69
CA VAL A 70 16.41 2.34 14.60
C VAL A 70 15.54 3.49 14.11
N ALA A 71 14.73 3.29 13.07
CA ALA A 71 13.81 4.32 12.59
C ALA A 71 12.80 4.71 13.67
N GLU A 72 12.19 3.73 14.33
CA GLU A 72 11.23 3.93 15.42
C GLU A 72 11.81 4.74 16.59
N GLU A 73 13.02 4.42 17.04
CA GLU A 73 13.68 5.14 18.13
C GLU A 73 14.14 6.54 17.69
N CYS A 74 14.84 6.66 16.56
CA CYS A 74 15.53 7.88 16.16
C CYS A 74 14.63 8.91 15.46
N ILE A 75 13.64 8.46 14.67
CA ILE A 75 12.75 9.32 13.89
C ILE A 75 11.42 9.53 14.61
N PHE A 76 10.84 8.44 15.14
CA PHE A 76 9.52 8.48 15.78
C PHE A 76 9.58 8.65 17.30
N GLY A 77 10.76 8.56 17.91
CA GLY A 77 10.95 8.77 19.35
C GLY A 77 10.35 7.66 20.22
N LEU A 78 10.17 6.45 19.69
CA LEU A 78 9.65 5.33 20.46
C LEU A 78 10.69 4.82 21.47
N PRO A 79 10.26 4.33 22.65
CA PRO A 79 11.18 3.75 23.63
C PRO A 79 11.97 2.57 23.05
N PRO A 80 13.23 2.35 23.46
CA PRO A 80 13.96 1.16 23.06
C PRO A 80 13.37 -0.10 23.68
N PHE A 81 13.47 -1.23 22.99
CA PHE A 81 13.16 -2.53 23.58
C PHE A 81 14.14 -2.89 24.71
N ALA A 82 13.65 -3.50 25.79
CA ALA A 82 14.50 -4.10 26.81
C ALA A 82 15.37 -5.22 26.22
N ASN A 83 14.82 -6.00 25.28
CA ASN A 83 15.56 -6.97 24.47
C ASN A 83 15.04 -7.02 23.04
N MET A 84 15.69 -6.27 22.13
CA MET A 84 15.30 -6.21 20.70
C MET A 84 15.24 -7.59 20.01
N SER A 85 16.01 -8.59 20.47
CA SER A 85 15.96 -9.93 19.86
C SER A 85 14.69 -10.70 20.23
N GLN A 86 14.07 -10.35 21.36
CA GLN A 86 12.89 -11.00 21.94
C GLN A 86 12.07 -9.94 22.67
N PRO A 87 11.44 -9.00 21.95
CA PRO A 87 10.57 -8.03 22.58
C PRO A 87 9.37 -8.75 23.22
N THR A 88 8.86 -8.19 24.31
CA THR A 88 7.60 -8.63 24.91
C THR A 88 6.43 -8.27 24.00
N TRP A 89 5.26 -8.90 24.23
CA TRP A 89 4.06 -8.56 23.48
C TRP A 89 3.64 -7.12 23.70
N GLU A 90 3.77 -6.64 24.94
CA GLU A 90 3.46 -5.28 25.35
C GLU A 90 4.37 -4.27 24.65
N GLU A 91 5.70 -4.48 24.66
CA GLU A 91 6.61 -3.59 23.93
C GLU A 91 6.37 -3.62 22.41
N ALA A 92 6.01 -4.77 21.85
CA ALA A 92 5.67 -4.90 20.44
C ALA A 92 4.35 -4.20 20.10
N ALA A 93 3.37 -4.16 21.00
CA ALA A 93 2.08 -3.51 20.80
C ALA A 93 2.20 -1.98 20.74
N ASP A 94 3.21 -1.40 21.37
CA ASP A 94 3.51 0.04 21.33
C ASP A 94 4.22 0.48 20.03
N ARG A 95 4.41 -0.43 19.07
CA ARG A 95 5.10 -0.16 17.79
C ARG A 95 4.17 0.23 16.66
N LEU A 96 4.79 0.78 15.62
CA LEU A 96 4.11 1.32 14.45
C LEU A 96 3.61 0.21 13.53
N ILE A 97 2.54 0.50 12.79
CA ILE A 97 2.24 -0.16 11.51
C ILE A 97 2.79 0.73 10.41
N TYR A 98 3.62 0.15 9.52
CA TYR A 98 4.20 0.87 8.40
C TYR A 98 3.18 1.07 7.29
N VAL A 99 2.92 2.30 6.88
CA VAL A 99 1.83 2.59 5.92
C VAL A 99 2.32 3.51 4.81
N ALA A 100 2.03 3.14 3.56
CA ALA A 100 2.23 4.02 2.43
C ALA A 100 1.05 4.99 2.30
N HIS A 101 1.35 6.28 2.17
CA HIS A 101 0.37 7.31 1.90
C HIS A 101 0.17 7.48 0.39
N ASN A 102 -0.99 7.07 -0.13
CA ASN A 102 -1.23 6.89 -1.56
C ASN A 102 -1.55 8.20 -2.32
N MET A 103 -0.73 9.24 -2.16
CA MET A 103 -0.90 10.54 -2.84
C MET A 103 -0.81 10.46 -4.37
N ARG A 104 -0.19 9.40 -4.88
CA ARG A 104 -0.02 9.15 -6.31
C ARG A 104 -1.13 8.28 -6.90
N GLN A 105 -2.18 7.96 -6.15
CA GLN A 105 -3.29 7.14 -6.66
C GLN A 105 -2.83 5.82 -7.31
N LEU A 106 -1.91 5.10 -6.67
CA LEU A 106 -1.57 3.72 -7.03
C LEU A 106 -2.78 2.82 -6.88
N ASP A 107 -3.01 1.97 -7.87
CA ASP A 107 -4.07 0.95 -7.83
C ASP A 107 -3.92 -0.06 -6.69
N PHE A 108 -2.70 -0.35 -6.25
CA PHE A 108 -2.46 -1.24 -5.12
C PHE A 108 -2.32 -0.52 -3.76
N GLY A 109 -2.43 0.82 -3.73
CA GLY A 109 -2.26 1.63 -2.53
C GLY A 109 -0.79 1.88 -2.16
N SER A 110 0.04 0.85 -2.28
CA SER A 110 1.47 0.86 -2.00
C SER A 110 2.24 0.06 -3.05
N ALA A 111 3.54 -0.19 -2.84
CA ALA A 111 4.30 -1.03 -3.73
C ALA A 111 4.00 -2.52 -3.52
N PRO A 112 3.65 -3.28 -4.57
CA PRO A 112 3.18 -4.66 -4.41
C PRO A 112 4.26 -5.65 -3.93
N PHE A 113 5.54 -5.24 -3.92
CA PHE A 113 6.60 -6.08 -3.38
C PHE A 113 6.62 -6.15 -1.84
N PHE A 114 5.89 -5.27 -1.15
CA PHE A 114 5.70 -5.37 0.30
C PHE A 114 4.81 -6.57 0.68
N GLY A 115 3.84 -6.87 -0.17
CA GLY A 115 2.94 -8.01 -0.03
C GLY A 115 1.86 -8.01 -1.10
N GLU A 116 1.24 -9.16 -1.30
CA GLU A 116 0.22 -9.38 -2.33
C GLU A 116 -1.22 -9.01 -1.89
N VAL A 117 -1.40 -8.61 -0.64
CA VAL A 117 -2.63 -8.02 -0.09
C VAL A 117 -2.33 -6.62 0.43
N THR A 118 -3.24 -5.66 0.24
CA THR A 118 -3.19 -4.36 0.91
C THR A 118 -4.44 -4.14 1.75
N ALA A 119 -4.27 -3.77 3.02
CA ALA A 119 -5.33 -3.19 3.82
C ALA A 119 -5.31 -1.67 3.65
N VAL A 120 -6.46 -1.08 3.32
CA VAL A 120 -6.64 0.37 3.34
C VAL A 120 -7.36 0.76 4.61
N PHE A 121 -6.70 1.53 5.47
CA PHE A 121 -7.25 1.95 6.75
C PHE A 121 -8.33 3.01 6.57
N ARG A 122 -9.33 2.98 7.47
CA ARG A 122 -10.37 4.01 7.53
C ARG A 122 -9.76 5.28 8.13
N THR A 123 -9.43 6.28 7.31
CA THR A 123 -8.69 7.47 7.74
C THR A 123 -9.30 8.16 8.97
N PRO A 124 -10.62 8.45 9.04
CA PRO A 124 -11.20 9.06 10.25
C PRO A 124 -11.02 8.25 11.54
N TYR A 125 -10.89 6.92 11.43
CA TYR A 125 -10.67 6.04 12.59
C TYR A 125 -9.22 6.09 13.08
N VAL A 126 -8.25 6.23 12.17
CA VAL A 126 -6.82 6.17 12.50
C VAL A 126 -6.13 7.53 12.54
N GLN A 127 -6.80 8.61 12.14
CA GLN A 127 -6.16 9.92 11.88
C GLN A 127 -5.32 10.45 13.04
N ASP A 128 -5.78 10.27 14.28
CA ASP A 128 -5.12 10.79 15.48
C ASP A 128 -3.93 9.93 15.94
N MET A 129 -3.74 8.77 15.30
CA MET A 129 -2.62 7.86 15.50
C MET A 129 -1.56 7.95 14.40
N VAL A 130 -1.75 8.78 13.37
CA VAL A 130 -0.88 8.81 12.19
C VAL A 130 0.27 9.80 12.34
N LEU A 131 1.49 9.30 12.16
CA LEU A 131 2.72 10.09 12.02
C LEU A 131 3.24 9.99 10.58
N ILE A 132 3.54 11.12 9.96
CA ILE A 132 3.96 11.20 8.56
C ILE A 132 5.44 11.54 8.46
N ALA A 133 6.23 10.59 7.97
CA ALA A 133 7.60 10.78 7.54
C ALA A 133 7.66 11.28 6.10
N ALA A 134 8.70 12.08 5.80
CA ALA A 134 8.86 12.65 4.47
C ALA A 134 9.21 11.60 3.41
N VAL A 135 9.79 10.47 3.79
CA VAL A 135 10.15 9.36 2.89
C VAL A 135 10.02 8.04 3.64
N ASP A 136 10.18 6.91 2.93
CA ASP A 136 10.36 5.59 3.53
C ASP A 136 11.49 5.63 4.57
N THR A 137 11.19 5.32 5.83
CA THR A 137 12.14 5.52 6.93
C THR A 137 13.18 4.42 6.99
N GLY A 138 12.84 3.20 6.57
CA GLY A 138 13.82 2.14 6.39
C GLY A 138 14.86 2.54 5.34
N MET A 139 14.43 3.10 4.22
CA MET A 139 15.30 3.65 3.18
C MET A 139 16.15 4.81 3.71
N PHE A 140 15.55 5.73 4.47
CA PHE A 140 16.28 6.85 5.05
C PHE A 140 17.38 6.38 6.00
N GLU A 141 17.09 5.47 6.92
CA GLU A 141 18.09 4.89 7.82
C GLU A 141 19.19 4.16 7.05
N MET A 142 18.83 3.43 5.99
CA MET A 142 19.81 2.74 5.13
C MET A 142 20.78 3.67 4.40
N VAL A 143 20.31 4.85 3.97
CA VAL A 143 21.09 5.75 3.09
C VAL A 143 21.74 6.91 3.86
N CYS A 144 21.04 7.44 4.86
CA CYS A 144 21.40 8.68 5.53
C CYS A 144 21.96 8.49 6.94
N ASN A 145 21.67 7.35 7.58
CA ASN A 145 22.22 7.00 8.88
C ASN A 145 23.18 5.80 8.77
N ALA A 146 24.28 5.99 8.04
CA ALA A 146 25.28 4.94 7.80
C ALA A 146 25.84 4.31 9.08
N SER A 147 25.74 4.99 10.24
CA SER A 147 26.18 4.45 11.53
C SER A 147 25.31 3.29 12.05
N ALA A 148 24.04 3.22 11.64
CA ALA A 148 23.13 2.13 12.00
C ALA A 148 23.45 0.82 11.26
N LEU A 149 24.18 0.90 10.14
CA LEU A 149 24.55 -0.22 9.29
C LEU A 149 26.05 -0.47 9.36
N ASP A 150 26.54 -0.77 10.56
CA ASP A 150 27.91 -1.12 10.90
C ASP A 150 28.68 -1.80 9.75
N ASN A 151 29.37 -1.00 8.92
CA ASN A 151 30.17 -1.37 7.74
C ASN A 151 29.57 -2.38 6.74
N ARG A 152 28.27 -2.66 6.75
CA ARG A 152 27.68 -3.54 5.74
C ARG A 152 27.52 -2.74 4.46
N SER A 153 28.33 -3.06 3.46
CA SER A 153 28.15 -2.57 2.10
C SER A 153 26.79 -3.05 1.59
N LEU A 154 25.74 -2.26 1.82
CA LEU A 154 24.50 -2.40 1.10
C LEU A 154 24.84 -2.31 -0.40
N PRO A 155 24.29 -3.19 -1.24
CA PRO A 155 24.46 -3.04 -2.67
C PRO A 155 23.92 -1.67 -3.11
N PRO A 156 24.42 -1.13 -4.24
CA PRO A 156 24.00 0.16 -4.75
C PRO A 156 22.53 0.10 -5.19
N LEU A 157 21.61 0.35 -4.26
CA LEU A 157 20.20 0.49 -4.57
C LEU A 157 19.96 1.84 -5.25
N PRO A 158 18.99 1.97 -6.16
CA PRO A 158 18.78 3.21 -6.93
C PRO A 158 18.57 4.45 -6.06
N PHE A 159 18.04 4.26 -4.85
CA PHE A 159 17.78 5.30 -3.85
C PHE A 159 18.96 5.62 -2.94
N THR A 160 20.12 4.97 -3.09
CA THR A 160 21.36 5.33 -2.36
C THR A 160 21.83 6.77 -2.60
N LYS A 161 21.22 7.47 -3.57
CA LYS A 161 21.44 8.89 -3.87
C LYS A 161 20.42 9.82 -3.18
N ALA A 162 19.61 9.33 -2.25
CA ALA A 162 18.64 10.16 -1.56
C ALA A 162 19.33 11.36 -0.88
N GLY A 163 18.75 12.54 -1.04
CA GLY A 163 19.30 13.77 -0.48
C GLY A 163 19.10 13.84 1.03
N CYS A 164 20.03 13.33 1.83
CA CYS A 164 19.92 13.26 3.29
C CYS A 164 19.72 14.62 3.98
N ASN A 165 20.28 15.69 3.40
CA ASN A 165 20.07 17.05 3.92
C ASN A 165 18.65 17.58 3.69
N GLY A 166 17.85 16.95 2.83
CA GLY A 166 16.47 17.35 2.55
C GLY A 166 15.53 17.14 3.73
N TRP A 167 15.86 16.21 4.62
CA TRP A 167 15.05 15.87 5.80
C TRP A 167 15.92 15.75 7.06
N ASN A 168 16.78 16.74 7.29
CA ASN A 168 17.63 16.83 8.48
C ASN A 168 17.34 18.14 9.26
N PRO A 169 16.88 18.09 10.52
CA PRO A 169 16.54 16.89 11.30
C PRO A 169 15.32 16.13 10.73
N PRO A 170 15.22 14.80 10.91
CA PRO A 170 14.13 13.99 10.39
C PRO A 170 12.86 14.16 11.24
N VAL A 171 12.22 15.32 11.13
CA VAL A 171 11.01 15.65 11.87
C VAL A 171 9.79 15.09 11.14
N VAL A 172 8.98 14.31 11.85
CA VAL A 172 7.69 13.79 11.37
C VAL A 172 6.57 14.82 11.49
N GLY A 173 5.51 14.65 10.72
CA GLY A 173 4.27 15.42 10.82
C GLY A 173 3.09 14.56 11.26
N THR A 174 1.89 15.14 11.21
CA THR A 174 0.61 14.42 11.30
C THR A 174 -0.23 14.73 10.07
N LEU A 175 -1.38 14.07 9.87
CA LEU A 175 -2.28 14.40 8.75
C LEU A 175 -2.74 15.86 8.73
N GLU A 176 -2.78 16.53 9.90
CA GLU A 176 -3.12 17.95 10.00
C GLU A 176 -1.90 18.89 9.94
N HIS A 177 -0.73 18.41 10.33
CA HIS A 177 0.49 19.19 10.42
C HIS A 177 1.63 18.52 9.64
N PHE A 178 1.55 18.54 8.31
CA PHE A 178 2.54 17.88 7.44
C PHE A 178 3.31 18.84 6.52
N ASP A 179 3.00 20.14 6.47
CA ASP A 179 3.56 21.02 5.44
C ASP A 179 5.10 21.04 5.39
N HIS A 180 5.75 20.90 6.56
CA HIS A 180 7.21 20.84 6.65
C HIS A 180 7.80 19.59 5.99
N THR A 181 7.01 18.53 5.77
CA THR A 181 7.46 17.30 5.11
C THR A 181 7.39 17.40 3.58
N ILE A 182 6.66 18.39 3.02
CA ILE A 182 6.46 18.51 1.56
C ILE A 182 7.80 18.72 0.85
N VAL A 183 8.50 19.79 1.21
CA VAL A 183 9.80 20.12 0.58
C VAL A 183 10.85 19.07 0.92
N ALA A 184 10.76 18.45 2.10
CA ALA A 184 11.67 17.39 2.50
C ALA A 184 11.54 16.14 1.60
N ASN A 185 10.30 15.70 1.32
CA ASN A 185 10.04 14.60 0.38
C ASN A 185 10.58 14.92 -1.01
N LEU A 186 10.19 16.07 -1.57
CA LEU A 186 10.61 16.48 -2.91
C LEU A 186 12.14 16.63 -3.01
N GLY A 187 12.77 17.20 -1.98
CA GLY A 187 14.21 17.39 -1.90
C GLY A 187 14.98 16.07 -1.83
N ALA A 188 14.50 15.10 -1.04
CA ALA A 188 15.11 13.77 -0.94
C ALA A 188 15.12 13.06 -2.30
N TRP A 189 14.00 13.12 -3.04
CA TRP A 189 13.83 12.46 -4.33
C TRP A 189 14.49 13.21 -5.50
N SER A 190 14.66 14.53 -5.41
CA SER A 190 15.36 15.33 -6.45
C SER A 190 16.77 14.80 -6.74
N LYS A 191 17.49 14.34 -5.70
CA LYS A 191 18.83 13.77 -5.82
C LYS A 191 18.84 12.36 -6.43
N VAL A 192 17.84 11.53 -6.09
CA VAL A 192 17.67 10.19 -6.69
C VAL A 192 17.44 10.31 -8.20
N LEU A 193 16.57 11.25 -8.58
CA LEU A 193 16.16 11.47 -9.97
C LEU A 193 17.14 12.33 -10.78
N ASN A 194 18.17 12.89 -10.15
CA ASN A 194 19.07 13.88 -10.76
C ASN A 194 18.28 15.02 -11.43
N SER A 195 17.34 15.58 -10.67
CA SER A 195 16.30 16.51 -11.12
C SER A 195 16.15 17.66 -10.11
N THR A 196 15.35 18.68 -10.41
CA THR A 196 15.05 19.77 -9.45
C THR A 196 13.85 19.44 -8.57
N VAL A 197 13.68 20.17 -7.46
CA VAL A 197 12.51 20.02 -6.56
C VAL A 197 11.21 20.28 -7.31
N GLU A 198 11.20 21.27 -8.21
CA GLU A 198 10.07 21.65 -9.03
C GLU A 198 9.68 20.55 -10.03
N GLU A 199 10.67 19.92 -10.67
CA GLU A 199 10.42 18.79 -11.58
C GLU A 199 9.85 17.58 -10.84
N VAL A 200 10.34 17.28 -9.63
CA VAL A 200 9.77 16.24 -8.77
C VAL A 200 8.35 16.61 -8.32
N ALA A 201 8.08 17.87 -8.01
CA ALA A 201 6.74 18.34 -7.69
C ALA A 201 5.78 18.14 -8.89
N VAL A 202 6.23 18.46 -10.10
CA VAL A 202 5.46 18.19 -11.34
C VAL A 202 5.17 16.71 -11.49
N GLN A 203 6.13 15.82 -11.21
CA GLN A 203 5.92 14.37 -11.24
C GLN A 203 4.97 13.87 -10.15
N LEU A 204 4.96 14.48 -8.96
CA LEU A 204 3.97 14.17 -7.93
C LEU A 204 2.57 14.57 -8.42
N PHE A 205 2.42 15.80 -8.93
CA PHE A 205 1.13 16.30 -9.36
C PHE A 205 0.57 15.55 -10.58
N SER A 206 1.42 15.13 -11.52
CA SER A 206 1.03 14.43 -12.76
C SER A 206 0.40 13.05 -12.52
N ARG A 207 0.57 12.47 -11.34
CA ARG A 207 -0.09 11.23 -10.94
C ARG A 207 -0.92 11.33 -9.66
N SER A 208 -1.25 12.55 -9.22
CA SER A 208 -2.10 12.78 -8.05
C SER A 208 -3.54 13.10 -8.44
N ALA A 209 -4.39 13.41 -7.45
CA ALA A 209 -5.73 13.97 -7.66
C ALA A 209 -5.74 15.28 -8.47
N PHE A 210 -4.59 15.94 -8.66
CA PHE A 210 -4.45 17.12 -9.50
C PHE A 210 -4.39 16.81 -11.00
N ALA A 211 -4.08 15.56 -11.39
CA ALA A 211 -3.93 15.15 -12.79
C ALA A 211 -5.26 14.87 -13.50
N GLY A 212 -6.38 14.89 -12.77
CA GLY A 212 -7.72 14.73 -13.34
C GLY A 212 -8.18 13.28 -13.36
N ASN A 213 -8.49 12.75 -14.54
CA ASN A 213 -9.13 11.44 -14.68
C ASN A 213 -8.17 10.30 -14.29
N TYR A 214 -8.55 9.54 -13.27
CA TYR A 214 -7.81 8.38 -12.76
C TYR A 214 -7.41 7.37 -13.85
N LEU A 215 -8.29 7.06 -14.79
CA LEU A 215 -8.03 6.08 -15.86
C LEU A 215 -7.02 6.59 -16.91
N HIS A 216 -6.74 7.89 -16.92
CA HIS A 216 -5.81 8.53 -17.85
C HIS A 216 -4.49 8.97 -17.19
N LEU A 217 -4.27 8.61 -15.92
CA LEU A 217 -3.00 8.85 -15.27
C LEU A 217 -1.84 8.21 -16.04
N PRO A 218 -0.64 8.83 -16.03
CA PRO A 218 0.54 8.24 -16.61
C PRO A 218 0.86 6.90 -15.94
N LYS A 219 1.52 6.01 -16.69
CA LYS A 219 2.02 4.74 -16.15
C LYS A 219 3.01 5.02 -15.02
N ALA A 220 2.93 4.21 -13.97
CA ALA A 220 3.85 4.27 -12.84
C ALA A 220 5.13 3.45 -13.11
N GLY A 221 6.25 3.93 -12.59
CA GLY A 221 7.53 3.20 -12.55
C GLY A 221 7.95 2.84 -11.12
N MET A 222 9.04 2.09 -10.98
CA MET A 222 9.55 1.68 -9.67
C MET A 222 10.03 2.84 -8.80
N VAL A 223 10.66 3.85 -9.41
CA VAL A 223 11.06 5.05 -8.66
C VAL A 223 9.82 5.81 -8.19
N GLU A 224 8.75 5.83 -8.98
CA GLU A 224 7.50 6.45 -8.58
C GLU A 224 6.79 5.70 -7.45
N LEU A 225 6.82 4.37 -7.46
CA LEU A 225 6.34 3.53 -6.36
C LEU A 225 7.03 3.84 -5.03
N SER A 226 8.28 4.28 -5.09
CA SER A 226 9.08 4.60 -3.90
C SER A 226 8.86 6.04 -3.43
N GLN A 227 8.35 6.93 -4.29
CA GLN A 227 8.11 8.35 -3.99
C GLN A 227 6.81 8.59 -3.19
N TYR A 228 6.62 7.86 -2.11
CA TYR A 228 5.48 8.01 -1.21
C TYR A 228 5.90 8.72 0.10
N TYR A 229 4.92 9.27 0.82
CA TYR A 229 5.10 9.64 2.21
C TYR A 229 4.79 8.41 3.07
N GLU A 230 5.62 8.11 4.06
CA GLU A 230 5.38 7.01 4.97
C GLU A 230 4.52 7.54 6.14
N ALA A 231 3.26 7.09 6.24
CA ALA A 231 2.24 7.63 7.16
C ALA A 231 1.83 6.60 8.22
N ASN A 232 2.81 6.22 9.04
CA ASN A 232 2.71 5.13 10.00
C ASN A 232 1.63 5.36 11.07
N ILE A 233 0.99 4.28 11.50
CA ILE A 233 -0.03 4.29 12.56
C ILE A 233 0.63 3.84 13.87
N LEU A 234 0.54 4.67 14.91
CA LEU A 234 1.00 4.36 16.25
C LEU A 234 -0.07 3.54 16.99
N GLY A 235 0.14 2.22 17.07
CA GLY A 235 -0.77 1.27 17.70
C GLY A 235 -1.49 0.36 16.71
N ASN A 236 -2.43 -0.45 17.21
CA ASN A 236 -3.15 -1.46 16.45
C ASN A 236 -4.63 -1.08 16.22
N PRO A 237 -5.04 -0.69 15.00
CA PRO A 237 -6.45 -0.49 14.67
C PRO A 237 -7.28 -1.73 14.96
N ARG A 238 -8.47 -1.56 15.55
CA ARG A 238 -9.40 -2.67 15.82
C ARG A 238 -10.07 -3.14 14.54
N LEU A 239 -10.47 -4.40 14.48
CA LEU A 239 -11.20 -4.99 13.36
C LEU A 239 -12.65 -5.28 13.78
N PRO A 240 -13.66 -4.98 12.94
CA PRO A 240 -13.53 -4.53 11.55
C PRO A 240 -13.27 -3.02 11.36
N GLU A 241 -13.37 -2.19 12.40
CA GLU A 241 -13.59 -0.74 12.26
C GLU A 241 -12.41 0.06 11.68
N GLY A 242 -11.19 -0.41 11.91
CA GLY A 242 -9.96 0.27 11.48
C GLY A 242 -9.63 0.08 10.01
N VAL A 243 -10.18 -0.92 9.35
CA VAL A 243 -9.96 -1.20 7.92
C VAL A 243 -11.20 -0.81 7.13
N SER A 244 -11.00 -0.04 6.06
CA SER A 244 -12.07 0.39 5.16
C SER A 244 -12.38 -0.68 4.12
N PHE A 245 -11.34 -1.19 3.45
CA PHE A 245 -11.44 -2.25 2.45
C PHE A 245 -10.08 -2.95 2.23
N LEU A 246 -10.11 -4.07 1.50
CA LEU A 246 -8.92 -4.81 1.09
C LEU A 246 -8.67 -4.66 -0.41
N ILE A 247 -7.39 -4.72 -0.81
CA ILE A 247 -6.95 -4.81 -2.20
C ILE A 247 -6.15 -6.09 -2.39
N GLY A 248 -6.54 -6.92 -3.36
CA GLY A 248 -5.79 -8.11 -3.77
C GLY A 248 -5.01 -7.87 -5.05
N SER A 249 -3.77 -8.37 -5.12
CA SER A 249 -2.99 -8.37 -6.37
C SER A 249 -3.58 -9.34 -7.38
N PHE A 250 -3.95 -8.85 -8.56
CA PHE A 250 -4.51 -9.68 -9.63
C PHE A 250 -3.49 -10.72 -10.14
N TYR A 251 -2.22 -10.32 -10.28
CA TYR A 251 -1.16 -11.23 -10.74
C TYR A 251 -0.86 -12.36 -9.75
N GLU A 252 -0.86 -12.07 -8.45
CA GLU A 252 -0.40 -13.01 -7.45
C GLU A 252 -1.53 -13.89 -6.90
N LEU A 253 -2.70 -13.30 -6.63
CA LEU A 253 -3.76 -13.94 -5.86
C LEU A 253 -4.96 -14.40 -6.70
N PHE A 254 -5.25 -13.75 -7.82
CA PHE A 254 -6.46 -14.09 -8.59
C PHE A 254 -6.41 -15.52 -9.12
N GLY A 255 -7.49 -16.27 -8.92
CA GLY A 255 -7.57 -17.69 -9.30
C GLY A 255 -6.67 -18.62 -8.47
N THR A 256 -6.37 -18.28 -7.21
CA THR A 256 -5.58 -19.10 -6.28
C THR A 256 -6.32 -19.38 -4.97
N ASP A 257 -5.85 -20.35 -4.18
CA ASP A 257 -6.40 -20.61 -2.84
C ASP A 257 -6.21 -19.41 -1.89
N PRO A 258 -5.02 -18.77 -1.78
CA PRO A 258 -4.88 -17.54 -0.99
C PRO A 258 -5.78 -16.39 -1.46
N GLY A 259 -6.07 -16.30 -2.76
CA GLY A 259 -7.04 -15.34 -3.28
C GLY A 259 -8.47 -15.64 -2.81
N ARG A 260 -8.83 -16.92 -2.66
CA ARG A 260 -10.11 -17.31 -2.06
C ARG A 260 -10.13 -17.04 -0.56
N GLU A 261 -9.04 -17.30 0.15
CA GLU A 261 -8.91 -16.96 1.56
C GLU A 261 -9.06 -15.45 1.80
N LEU A 262 -8.55 -14.61 0.88
CA LEU A 262 -8.74 -13.16 0.92
C LEU A 262 -10.22 -12.78 0.78
N GLN A 263 -10.97 -13.41 -0.14
CA GLN A 263 -12.42 -13.20 -0.26
C GLN A 263 -13.14 -13.58 1.04
N LEU A 264 -12.79 -14.70 1.66
CA LEU A 264 -13.38 -15.15 2.93
C LEU A 264 -13.05 -14.22 4.10
N LEU A 265 -11.83 -13.68 4.16
CA LEU A 265 -11.45 -12.67 5.14
C LEU A 265 -12.29 -11.39 4.96
N ALA A 266 -12.46 -10.95 3.71
CA ALA A 266 -13.25 -9.77 3.39
C ALA A 266 -14.73 -9.98 3.79
N ASP A 267 -15.32 -11.14 3.47
CA ASP A 267 -16.67 -11.51 3.90
C ASP A 267 -16.82 -11.50 5.42
N ARG A 268 -15.86 -12.09 6.14
CA ARG A 268 -15.89 -12.19 7.60
C ARG A 268 -16.03 -10.83 8.29
N TYR A 269 -15.34 -9.82 7.77
CA TYR A 269 -15.38 -8.47 8.33
C TYR A 269 -16.31 -7.53 7.56
N SER A 270 -17.03 -8.05 6.56
CA SER A 270 -17.88 -7.26 5.65
C SER A 270 -17.13 -6.12 4.97
N TRP A 271 -15.83 -6.31 4.72
CA TRP A 271 -15.02 -5.36 3.98
C TRP A 271 -15.24 -5.55 2.48
N PRO A 272 -15.38 -4.46 1.71
CA PRO A 272 -15.24 -4.54 0.28
C PRO A 272 -13.87 -5.09 -0.12
N LEU A 273 -13.84 -5.82 -1.24
CA LEU A 273 -12.60 -6.31 -1.83
C LEU A 273 -12.44 -5.74 -3.24
N VAL A 274 -11.26 -5.21 -3.50
CA VAL A 274 -10.87 -4.65 -4.80
C VAL A 274 -9.72 -5.47 -5.36
N TRP A 275 -9.76 -5.81 -6.64
CA TRP A 275 -8.60 -6.36 -7.33
C TRP A 275 -7.85 -5.24 -8.04
N ALA A 276 -6.53 -5.21 -7.89
CA ALA A 276 -5.67 -4.29 -8.61
C ALA A 276 -4.81 -5.04 -9.62
N LEU A 277 -4.66 -4.49 -10.83
CA LEU A 277 -3.72 -5.08 -11.80
C LEU A 277 -2.29 -4.99 -11.26
N SER A 278 -1.90 -3.83 -10.72
CA SER A 278 -0.59 -3.56 -10.11
C SER A 278 0.61 -3.91 -10.99
N ALA A 279 1.82 -3.74 -10.45
CA ALA A 279 3.02 -4.37 -10.99
C ALA A 279 3.00 -5.87 -10.68
N LYS A 280 3.47 -6.70 -11.62
CA LYS A 280 3.77 -8.11 -11.33
C LYS A 280 5.03 -8.14 -10.47
N THR A 281 4.95 -8.67 -9.26
CA THR A 281 6.15 -8.89 -8.48
C THR A 281 6.86 -10.14 -9.01
N SER A 282 8.15 -10.04 -9.29
CA SER A 282 8.97 -11.25 -9.34
C SER A 282 8.98 -11.81 -7.93
N LYS A 283 8.26 -12.91 -7.68
CA LYS A 283 8.38 -13.63 -6.42
C LYS A 283 9.87 -13.76 -6.10
N PRO A 284 10.37 -13.21 -4.99
CA PRO A 284 11.69 -13.59 -4.54
C PRO A 284 11.63 -15.11 -4.41
N SER A 285 12.53 -15.81 -5.12
CA SER A 285 12.62 -17.27 -5.03
C SER A 285 12.58 -17.65 -3.55
N THR A 286 11.53 -18.37 -3.14
CA THR A 286 11.31 -18.80 -1.75
C THR A 286 12.41 -19.72 -1.22
N ARG A 287 13.42 -20.04 -2.03
CA ARG A 287 14.70 -20.58 -1.58
C ARG A 287 15.66 -19.46 -1.19
N VAL A 288 15.24 -18.62 -0.23
CA VAL A 288 16.19 -17.79 0.51
C VAL A 288 16.86 -18.71 1.53
N GLY A 289 17.85 -19.49 1.07
CA GLY A 289 19.01 -19.71 1.94
C GLY A 289 19.53 -18.31 2.31
N ALA A 290 19.95 -18.11 3.55
CA ALA A 290 20.21 -16.81 4.20
C ALA A 290 21.20 -15.84 3.50
N GLY A 291 21.62 -16.09 2.25
CA GLY A 291 22.58 -15.28 1.48
C GLY A 291 22.02 -14.43 0.32
N ASN A 292 20.85 -14.74 -0.29
CA ASN A 292 20.44 -14.08 -1.56
C ASN A 292 19.13 -13.27 -1.47
N ARG A 293 18.92 -12.50 -0.39
CA ARG A 293 17.72 -11.62 -0.25
C ARG A 293 17.62 -10.51 -1.32
N LEU A 294 18.73 -10.18 -2.00
CA LEU A 294 18.82 -9.02 -2.88
C LEU A 294 18.29 -9.23 -4.30
N GLU A 295 18.30 -10.47 -4.81
CA GLU A 295 17.88 -10.77 -6.19
C GLU A 295 16.40 -10.43 -6.46
N GLY A 296 15.53 -10.65 -5.47
CA GLY A 296 14.10 -10.31 -5.59
C GLY A 296 13.86 -8.80 -5.68
N PHE A 297 14.67 -8.03 -4.97
CA PHE A 297 14.60 -6.58 -4.96
C PHE A 297 15.07 -5.98 -6.29
N GLU A 298 16.19 -6.48 -6.83
CA GLU A 298 16.70 -6.07 -8.15
C GLU A 298 15.71 -6.38 -9.29
N ALA A 299 15.09 -7.55 -9.25
CA ALA A 299 14.09 -7.93 -10.24
C ALA A 299 12.83 -7.04 -10.17
N ALA A 300 12.39 -6.64 -8.96
CA ALA A 300 11.34 -5.65 -8.81
C ALA A 300 11.76 -4.30 -9.42
N LEU A 301 12.99 -3.85 -9.16
CA LEU A 301 13.54 -2.60 -9.71
C LEU A 301 13.68 -2.58 -11.24
N SER A 302 13.75 -3.75 -11.89
CA SER A 302 13.89 -3.87 -13.34
C SER A 302 12.60 -3.58 -14.14
N MET A 303 11.47 -3.39 -13.47
CA MET A 303 10.21 -3.05 -14.13
C MET A 303 10.22 -1.63 -14.69
N SER A 304 10.13 -1.51 -16.02
CA SER A 304 10.19 -0.21 -16.72
C SER A 304 8.95 0.67 -16.51
N SER A 305 7.74 0.11 -16.52
CA SER A 305 6.50 0.79 -16.13
C SER A 305 5.31 -0.18 -16.06
N PHE A 306 4.25 0.21 -15.35
CA PHE A 306 2.96 -0.49 -15.30
C PHE A 306 1.82 0.54 -15.19
N PRO A 307 0.55 0.17 -15.51
CA PRO A 307 -0.55 1.15 -15.52
C PRO A 307 -0.75 1.88 -14.18
N GLY A 308 -0.74 1.17 -13.05
CA GLY A 308 -0.83 1.76 -11.71
C GLY A 308 -2.15 2.45 -11.38
N ASN A 309 -3.17 2.31 -12.24
CA ASN A 309 -4.48 2.96 -12.14
C ASN A 309 -5.64 2.00 -12.52
N GLN A 310 -5.49 0.72 -12.15
CA GLN A 310 -6.37 -0.36 -12.59
C GLN A 310 -6.96 -1.11 -11.40
N ARG A 311 -8.18 -0.71 -10.98
CA ARG A 311 -8.97 -1.41 -9.95
C ARG A 311 -10.32 -1.87 -10.49
N VAL A 312 -10.75 -3.06 -10.05
CA VAL A 312 -12.11 -3.58 -10.21
C VAL A 312 -12.66 -4.02 -8.86
N LEU A 313 -13.93 -3.73 -8.59
CA LEU A 313 -14.62 -4.24 -7.41
C LEU A 313 -14.85 -5.76 -7.57
N ASP A 314 -14.62 -6.54 -6.51
CA ASP A 314 -14.96 -7.96 -6.47
C ASP A 314 -16.47 -8.14 -6.25
N PRO A 315 -17.22 -8.76 -7.19
CA PRO A 315 -18.66 -8.95 -7.06
C PRO A 315 -19.07 -10.13 -6.16
N GLU A 316 -18.14 -11.04 -5.80
CA GLU A 316 -18.44 -12.20 -4.96
C GLU A 316 -18.49 -11.88 -3.46
N VAL A 317 -17.80 -10.82 -3.02
CA VAL A 317 -17.69 -10.46 -1.60
C VAL A 317 -18.91 -9.67 -1.13
N LEU A 318 -19.47 -10.05 0.03
CA LEU A 318 -20.66 -9.44 0.64
C LEU A 318 -20.48 -7.95 0.92
N GLY A 319 -19.31 -7.56 1.44
CA GLY A 319 -18.98 -6.15 1.69
C GLY A 319 -19.07 -5.30 0.41
N SER A 320 -18.66 -5.85 -0.73
CA SER A 320 -18.80 -5.18 -2.03
C SER A 320 -20.25 -5.05 -2.49
N GLN A 321 -21.10 -6.02 -2.14
CA GLN A 321 -22.53 -6.01 -2.47
C GLN A 321 -23.33 -5.02 -1.61
N ALA A 322 -22.81 -4.64 -0.43
CA ALA A 322 -23.38 -3.63 0.45
C ALA A 322 -23.07 -2.18 0.02
N LEU A 323 -22.31 -2.00 -1.06
CA LEU A 323 -21.98 -0.68 -1.62
C LEU A 323 -23.10 -0.17 -2.55
N ASN A 324 -23.24 1.14 -2.66
CA ASN A 324 -24.07 1.79 -3.69
C ASN A 324 -23.45 1.74 -5.10
N ALA A 325 -22.64 0.74 -5.42
CA ALA A 325 -22.05 0.54 -6.74
C ALA A 325 -22.99 -0.24 -7.65
N THR A 326 -23.30 0.32 -8.82
CA THR A 326 -24.06 -0.43 -9.85
C THR A 326 -23.10 -1.31 -10.64
N LEU A 327 -23.27 -2.63 -10.52
CA LEU A 327 -22.54 -3.59 -11.34
C LEU A 327 -23.23 -3.77 -12.70
N PRO A 328 -22.47 -3.86 -13.82
CA PRO A 328 -23.04 -4.22 -15.11
C PRO A 328 -23.77 -5.58 -15.07
N ALA A 329 -24.80 -5.74 -15.91
CA ALA A 329 -25.48 -7.02 -16.05
C ALA A 329 -24.47 -8.11 -16.48
N GLY A 330 -24.44 -9.24 -15.75
CA GLY A 330 -23.51 -10.33 -16.00
C GLY A 330 -22.10 -10.14 -15.43
N ALA A 331 -21.83 -9.06 -14.69
CA ALA A 331 -20.54 -8.82 -14.02
C ALA A 331 -20.05 -10.04 -13.24
N ARG A 332 -20.92 -10.63 -12.41
CA ARG A 332 -20.62 -11.82 -11.61
C ARG A 332 -20.18 -13.02 -12.48
N ALA A 333 -20.94 -13.31 -13.54
CA ALA A 333 -20.65 -14.41 -14.44
C ALA A 333 -19.31 -14.21 -15.18
N ALA A 334 -19.03 -12.98 -15.63
CA ALA A 334 -17.76 -12.62 -16.26
C ALA A 334 -16.59 -12.76 -15.28
N PHE A 335 -16.76 -12.33 -14.03
CA PHE A 335 -15.76 -12.50 -12.97
C PHE A 335 -15.41 -13.98 -12.76
N LEU A 336 -16.42 -14.83 -12.53
CA LEU A 336 -16.22 -16.26 -12.32
C LEU A 336 -15.60 -16.95 -13.53
N GLN A 337 -15.99 -16.54 -14.74
CA GLN A 337 -15.38 -17.06 -15.97
C GLN A 337 -13.88 -16.74 -16.05
N VAL A 338 -13.48 -15.49 -15.75
CA VAL A 338 -12.06 -15.12 -15.74
C VAL A 338 -11.33 -15.84 -14.59
N TRP A 339 -11.93 -15.93 -13.40
CA TRP A 339 -11.37 -16.65 -12.25
C TRP A 339 -11.03 -18.10 -12.61
N GLU A 340 -11.98 -18.82 -13.22
CA GLU A 340 -11.81 -20.22 -13.61
C GLU A 340 -10.76 -20.38 -14.72
N GLN A 341 -10.67 -19.43 -15.67
CA GLN A 341 -9.61 -19.44 -16.68
C GLN A 341 -8.22 -19.29 -16.05
N VAL A 342 -8.06 -18.36 -15.10
CA VAL A 342 -6.79 -18.16 -14.39
C VAL A 342 -6.45 -19.38 -13.55
N LEU A 343 -7.41 -19.90 -12.76
CA LEU A 343 -7.25 -21.10 -11.95
C LEU A 343 -6.78 -22.28 -12.80
N ASN A 344 -7.47 -22.57 -13.91
CA ASN A 344 -7.09 -23.65 -14.81
C ASN A 344 -5.71 -23.45 -15.42
N ARG A 345 -5.36 -22.21 -15.81
CA ARG A 345 -4.05 -21.92 -16.40
C ARG A 345 -2.92 -22.06 -15.36
N ARG A 346 -3.16 -21.76 -14.08
CA ARG A 346 -2.17 -21.91 -13.01
C ARG A 346 -1.83 -23.37 -12.69
N ARG A 347 -2.66 -24.34 -13.10
CA ARG A 347 -2.36 -25.78 -12.99
C ARG A 347 -1.17 -26.22 -13.87
N PHE A 348 -0.79 -25.41 -14.85
CA PHE A 348 0.35 -25.68 -15.72
C PHE A 348 1.65 -25.07 -15.17
N PRO A 349 2.80 -25.76 -15.29
CA PRO A 349 4.05 -25.33 -14.68
C PRO A 349 4.70 -24.11 -15.35
N PHE A 350 4.24 -23.74 -16.55
CA PHE A 350 4.82 -22.63 -17.31
C PHE A 350 4.35 -21.28 -16.78
N PRO A 351 5.26 -20.28 -16.65
CA PRO A 351 4.87 -18.91 -16.33
C PRO A 351 3.79 -18.39 -17.28
N ILE A 352 2.85 -17.62 -16.74
CA ILE A 352 1.81 -16.98 -17.55
C ILE A 352 2.44 -15.74 -18.20
N ALA A 353 2.32 -15.67 -19.53
CA ALA A 353 2.84 -14.56 -20.32
C ALA A 353 2.15 -13.24 -19.92
N PRO A 354 2.88 -12.10 -19.86
CA PRO A 354 2.31 -10.80 -19.51
C PRO A 354 1.06 -10.42 -20.33
N GLU A 355 1.05 -10.73 -21.62
CA GLU A 355 -0.05 -10.43 -22.54
C GLU A 355 -1.32 -11.19 -22.16
N GLN A 356 -1.19 -12.41 -21.63
CA GLN A 356 -2.34 -13.19 -21.19
C GLN A 356 -3.01 -12.55 -19.97
N TRP A 357 -2.22 -12.04 -19.03
CA TRP A 357 -2.75 -11.29 -17.88
C TRP A 357 -3.52 -10.05 -18.31
N LEU A 358 -2.97 -9.28 -19.25
CA LEU A 358 -3.62 -8.09 -19.78
C LEU A 358 -4.93 -8.42 -20.50
N ARG A 359 -5.01 -9.56 -21.21
CA ARG A 359 -6.27 -10.02 -21.84
C ARG A 359 -7.34 -10.37 -20.81
N TRP A 360 -7.00 -11.12 -19.77
CA TRP A 360 -7.94 -11.42 -18.69
C TRP A 360 -8.39 -10.17 -17.96
N TRP A 361 -7.46 -9.26 -17.66
CA TRP A 361 -7.79 -8.00 -17.04
C TRP A 361 -8.72 -7.16 -17.91
N ALA A 362 -8.47 -7.05 -19.22
CA ALA A 362 -9.33 -6.30 -20.12
C ALA A 362 -10.77 -6.87 -20.19
N ALA A 363 -10.91 -8.19 -20.21
CA ALA A 363 -12.21 -8.86 -20.17
C ALA A 363 -12.94 -8.64 -18.84
N LEU A 364 -12.21 -8.65 -17.72
CA LEU A 364 -12.78 -8.37 -16.41
C LEU A 364 -13.19 -6.90 -16.28
N ALA A 365 -12.26 -5.99 -16.56
CA ALA A 365 -12.43 -4.55 -16.45
C ALA A 365 -13.60 -3.98 -17.25
N SER A 366 -13.95 -4.57 -18.40
CA SER A 366 -15.08 -4.12 -19.21
C SER A 366 -16.45 -4.52 -18.66
N SER A 367 -16.48 -5.47 -17.71
CA SER A 367 -17.69 -6.03 -17.13
C SER A 367 -17.85 -5.75 -15.63
N GLN A 368 -16.90 -5.05 -14.99
CA GLN A 368 -16.93 -4.73 -13.56
C GLN A 368 -17.05 -3.22 -13.30
N ALA A 369 -17.44 -2.88 -12.07
CA ALA A 369 -17.28 -1.53 -11.54
C ALA A 369 -15.78 -1.21 -11.39
N ARG A 370 -15.34 -0.12 -12.04
CA ARG A 370 -13.98 0.40 -11.95
C ARG A 370 -13.90 1.42 -10.81
N LEU A 371 -12.94 1.26 -9.91
CA LEU A 371 -12.78 2.14 -8.76
C LEU A 371 -11.54 3.03 -8.89
N ALA A 372 -11.66 4.28 -8.46
CA ALA A 372 -10.55 5.19 -8.22
C ALA A 372 -10.47 5.50 -6.71
N PRO A 373 -9.28 5.80 -6.16
CA PRO A 373 -9.14 6.31 -4.80
C PRO A 373 -10.03 7.54 -4.54
N LEU A 374 -10.38 7.76 -3.27
CA LEU A 374 -11.03 9.01 -2.88
C LEU A 374 -10.11 10.21 -3.14
N THR A 375 -10.74 11.34 -3.47
CA THR A 375 -10.06 12.64 -3.58
C THR A 375 -10.83 13.67 -2.77
N ALA A 376 -10.15 14.69 -2.27
CA ALA A 376 -10.78 15.71 -1.43
C ALA A 376 -11.89 16.48 -2.13
N LEU A 377 -11.84 16.56 -3.47
CA LEU A 377 -12.83 17.26 -4.29
C LEU A 377 -13.99 16.37 -4.75
N ALA A 378 -13.96 15.06 -4.49
CA ALA A 378 -15.04 14.17 -4.88
C ALA A 378 -16.33 14.41 -4.08
N GLY A 379 -16.25 15.07 -2.92
CA GLY A 379 -17.40 15.31 -2.05
C GLY A 379 -17.92 14.04 -1.36
N CYS A 380 -17.12 12.98 -1.33
CA CYS A 380 -17.47 11.70 -0.72
C CYS A 380 -17.15 11.69 0.79
N SER A 381 -17.92 10.93 1.56
CA SER A 381 -17.60 10.66 2.97
C SER A 381 -16.37 9.75 3.08
N GLN A 382 -15.32 10.18 3.77
CA GLN A 382 -14.17 9.33 4.06
C GLN A 382 -14.48 8.20 5.05
N GLU A 383 -15.59 8.30 5.77
CA GLU A 383 -16.01 7.28 6.74
C GLU A 383 -16.71 6.11 6.07
N LEU A 384 -17.57 6.42 5.09
CA LEU A 384 -18.48 5.46 4.45
C LEU A 384 -18.02 5.02 3.06
N CYS A 385 -17.22 5.84 2.37
CA CYS A 385 -16.86 5.59 0.99
C CYS A 385 -15.50 4.92 0.87
N VAL A 386 -15.39 3.97 -0.07
CA VAL A 386 -14.15 3.24 -0.37
C VAL A 386 -13.46 3.75 -1.63
N GLY A 387 -14.12 4.64 -2.38
CA GLY A 387 -13.59 5.21 -3.60
C GLY A 387 -14.64 5.96 -4.40
N THR A 388 -14.31 6.26 -5.65
CA THR A 388 -15.24 6.75 -6.67
C THR A 388 -15.29 5.81 -7.86
N MET A 389 -16.41 5.77 -8.57
CA MET A 389 -16.50 5.13 -9.87
C MET A 389 -15.53 5.82 -10.82
N ALA A 390 -14.52 5.10 -11.31
CA ALA A 390 -13.43 5.69 -12.10
C ALA A 390 -13.89 6.31 -13.43
N THR A 391 -15.08 5.91 -13.91
CA THR A 391 -15.69 6.42 -15.16
C THR A 391 -16.60 7.62 -14.96
N THR A 392 -17.36 7.67 -13.84
CA THR A 392 -18.38 8.71 -13.60
C THR A 392 -17.99 9.72 -12.52
N GLY A 393 -17.06 9.37 -11.63
CA GLY A 393 -16.69 10.14 -10.45
C GLY A 393 -17.66 10.01 -9.28
N GLU A 394 -18.71 9.19 -9.39
CA GLU A 394 -19.69 8.98 -8.33
C GLU A 394 -19.09 8.27 -7.13
N CYS A 395 -19.46 8.68 -5.92
CA CYS A 395 -18.99 8.08 -4.68
C CYS A 395 -19.49 6.64 -4.52
N VAL A 396 -18.58 5.72 -4.20
CA VAL A 396 -18.90 4.33 -3.88
C VAL A 396 -18.76 4.12 -2.37
N CYS A 397 -19.90 3.96 -1.70
CA CYS A 397 -20.04 3.99 -0.25
C CYS A 397 -20.95 2.88 0.26
N THR A 398 -20.74 2.48 1.51
CA THR A 398 -21.60 1.56 2.24
C THR A 398 -22.99 2.17 2.43
N GLN A 399 -24.05 1.39 2.20
CA GLN A 399 -25.42 1.82 2.47
C GLN A 399 -25.70 1.73 3.98
N THR A 400 -26.06 2.85 4.62
CA THR A 400 -26.30 2.92 6.08
C THR A 400 -27.49 2.08 6.56
N ASP A 401 -28.41 1.74 5.66
CA ASP A 401 -29.62 0.96 5.97
C ASP A 401 -29.49 -0.53 5.61
N ALA A 402 -28.34 -0.96 5.09
CA ALA A 402 -28.10 -2.36 4.79
C ALA A 402 -27.85 -3.12 6.10
N ILE A 403 -28.87 -3.84 6.59
CA ILE A 403 -28.68 -4.82 7.66
C ILE A 403 -27.77 -5.92 7.11
N VAL A 404 -26.49 -5.89 7.49
CA VAL A 404 -25.55 -6.97 7.21
C VAL A 404 -25.83 -8.06 8.24
N VAL A 405 -26.47 -9.16 7.79
CA VAL A 405 -26.80 -10.33 8.62
C VAL A 405 -25.67 -11.35 8.60
#